data_AF-A0A7G9L917-F1
#
_entry.id   AF-A0A7G9L917-F1
#
_cell.length_a   1.000
_cell.length_b   1.000
_cell.length_c   1.000
_cell.angle_alpha   90.00
_cell.angle_beta   90.00
_cell.angle_gamma   90.00
#
_symmetry.space_group_name_H-M   'P 1'
#
loop_
_entity.id
_entity.type
_entity.pdbx_description
1 polymer ?
#
loop_
_entity_poly.entity_id
_entity_poly.type
_entity_poly.pdbx_seq_one_letter_code
_entity_poly.pdbx_strand_id
1 'polypeptide(L)'
;MSLQKVITIFILFISINIFSQFKVDADIRSRFEYRHGFSNLFPDNADPAAFVVQRTRLNMNYELEKLTIKMSFQDVSTWGDTRQIDPTDSNNSFSLFQSWAQYAFAPTWAVKVGRQVISYDNQRIFGGLDWAMQGRFHDAALLKYKNKNFIMDFGFAFSQQSQRTEGTDFFLQGAFTYKSMQYAYLKKEYEKGVFSFLFLNTGFQDFSDANNTIADGVNYRQTTGAFFKFPIDGVKFEGNAYYQFGKASATTDLSGYNLALEGIYKPSATLFGLGFEMLSGTDQTGASKNNSFFPLYGTNHKFNGFMDYFYVGNHVNNVGLNDMYAKAVFKAGEKSTLLAKIHYFSANADLLNDADKYLGTEVDLVYGQKINKIISLNVGYSHMFASDSMSLIKGGRPSNNTNNWAWVQLKIMPTLFNSSK
;
A
#
# COMPACT_ATOMS: atom_id res chain seq x y z
N MET A 1 31.08 -13.05 -41.17
CA MET A 1 31.38 -11.68 -40.71
C MET A 1 32.87 -11.61 -40.42
N SER A 2 33.63 -10.67 -41.00
CA SER A 2 35.09 -10.63 -40.77
C SER A 2 35.41 -10.36 -39.30
N LEU A 3 36.52 -10.91 -38.78
CA LEU A 3 36.95 -10.74 -37.39
C LEU A 3 37.02 -9.26 -36.98
N GLN A 4 37.41 -8.39 -37.91
CA GLN A 4 37.37 -6.94 -37.75
C GLN A 4 35.97 -6.37 -37.49
N LYS A 5 34.92 -6.89 -38.14
CA LYS A 5 33.53 -6.44 -37.91
C LYS A 5 33.01 -6.90 -36.55
N VAL A 6 33.40 -8.09 -36.08
CA VAL A 6 33.08 -8.58 -34.73
C VAL A 6 33.76 -7.71 -33.67
N ILE A 7 35.05 -7.42 -33.83
CA ILE A 7 35.81 -6.57 -32.91
C ILE A 7 35.28 -5.14 -32.91
N THR A 8 34.91 -4.60 -34.07
CA THR A 8 34.33 -3.24 -34.18
C THR A 8 32.97 -3.16 -33.48
N ILE A 9 32.10 -4.17 -33.64
CA ILE A 9 30.82 -4.25 -32.91
C ILE A 9 31.07 -4.38 -31.41
N PHE A 10 32.04 -5.20 -31.00
CA PHE A 10 32.39 -5.38 -29.59
C PHE A 10 32.96 -4.10 -28.96
N ILE A 11 33.81 -3.35 -29.68
CA ILE A 11 34.33 -2.05 -29.24
C ILE A 11 33.23 -0.98 -29.23
N LEU A 12 32.28 -1.01 -30.18
CA LEU A 12 31.09 -0.16 -30.15
C LEU A 12 30.21 -0.45 -28.93
N PHE A 13 30.03 -1.72 -28.55
CA PHE A 13 29.32 -2.10 -27.32
C PHE A 13 30.09 -1.69 -26.05
N ILE A 14 31.43 -1.72 -26.07
CA ILE A 14 32.26 -1.29 -24.93
C ILE A 14 32.21 0.24 -24.75
N SER A 15 32.16 1.02 -25.83
CA SER A 15 32.16 2.50 -25.77
C SER A 15 30.83 3.13 -25.36
N ILE A 16 29.72 2.38 -25.36
CA ILE A 16 28.41 2.84 -24.80
C ILE A 16 28.41 2.83 -23.26
N ASN A 17 29.38 2.15 -22.62
CA ASN A 17 29.42 2.00 -21.16
C ASN A 17 29.83 3.26 -20.40
N ILE A 18 30.22 4.35 -21.07
CA ILE A 18 30.72 5.55 -20.40
C ILE A 18 29.58 6.39 -19.79
N PHE A 19 28.31 6.17 -20.17
CA PHE A 19 27.17 6.98 -19.69
C PHE A 19 25.98 6.18 -19.13
N SER A 20 25.95 4.85 -19.24
CA SER A 20 24.85 4.05 -18.71
C SER A 20 25.15 3.51 -17.31
N GLN A 21 24.18 3.63 -16.40
CA GLN A 21 24.25 3.04 -15.06
C GLN A 21 23.33 1.81 -15.00
N PHE A 22 23.89 0.65 -14.73
CA PHE A 22 23.15 -0.58 -14.53
C PHE A 22 23.34 -1.08 -13.10
N LYS A 23 22.22 -1.30 -12.41
CA LYS A 23 22.19 -1.76 -11.02
C LYS A 23 21.28 -2.97 -10.87
N VAL A 24 21.81 -4.00 -10.22
CA VAL A 24 21.07 -5.18 -9.79
C VAL A 24 21.07 -5.26 -8.27
N ASP A 25 19.89 -5.33 -7.67
CA ASP A 25 19.71 -5.53 -6.23
C ASP A 25 18.61 -6.56 -5.94
N ALA A 26 18.62 -7.09 -4.71
CA ALA A 26 17.64 -8.07 -4.28
C ALA A 26 16.93 -7.63 -2.99
N ASP A 27 15.70 -8.11 -2.81
CA ASP A 27 14.92 -8.03 -1.57
C ASP A 27 14.50 -9.45 -1.20
N ILE A 28 15.25 -10.04 -0.26
CA ILE A 28 15.00 -11.37 0.27
C ILE A 28 14.51 -11.18 1.70
N ARG A 29 13.25 -11.55 1.94
CA ARG A 29 12.64 -11.45 3.27
C ARG A 29 11.83 -12.67 3.59
N SER A 30 11.98 -13.17 4.81
CA SER A 30 11.18 -14.27 5.35
C SER A 30 10.52 -13.75 6.63
N ARG A 31 9.22 -14.00 6.78
CA ARG A 31 8.42 -13.56 7.92
C ARG A 31 7.66 -14.74 8.49
N PHE A 32 8.03 -15.17 9.69
CA PHE A 32 7.19 -16.04 10.50
C PHE A 32 6.04 -15.20 11.07
N GLU A 33 4.83 -15.76 11.07
CA GLU A 33 3.66 -15.16 11.68
C GLU A 33 2.92 -16.20 12.52
N TYR A 34 2.50 -15.81 13.72
CA TYR A 34 1.52 -16.50 14.55
C TYR A 34 0.28 -15.62 14.64
N ARG A 35 -0.87 -16.12 14.17
CA ARG A 35 -2.12 -15.38 14.04
C ARG A 35 -3.21 -16.00 14.91
N HIS A 36 -3.64 -15.25 15.92
CA HIS A 36 -4.80 -15.56 16.74
C HIS A 36 -5.78 -14.38 16.69
N GLY A 37 -6.62 -14.35 15.65
CA GLY A 37 -7.56 -13.25 15.44
C GLY A 37 -6.94 -12.06 14.71
N PHE A 38 -5.99 -12.31 13.79
CA PHE A 38 -5.47 -11.31 12.87
C PHE A 38 -6.51 -10.97 11.80
N SER A 39 -6.69 -9.68 11.51
CA SER A 39 -7.66 -9.07 10.57
C SER A 39 -9.16 -9.21 10.91
N ASN A 40 -9.51 -10.16 11.78
CA ASN A 40 -10.87 -10.36 12.28
C ASN A 40 -10.85 -11.03 13.67
N LEU A 41 -11.95 -10.91 14.43
CA LEU A 41 -12.11 -11.54 15.73
C LEU A 41 -11.89 -13.06 15.64
N PHE A 42 -11.22 -13.63 16.64
CA PHE A 42 -10.98 -15.06 16.73
C PHE A 42 -12.26 -15.82 17.08
N PRO A 43 -12.67 -16.82 16.28
CA PRO A 43 -13.88 -17.58 16.54
C PRO A 43 -13.69 -18.59 17.69
N ASP A 44 -14.80 -19.11 18.21
CA ASP A 44 -14.76 -20.22 19.16
C ASP A 44 -14.30 -21.52 18.49
N ASN A 45 -13.69 -22.40 19.28
CA ASN A 45 -13.30 -23.75 18.86
C ASN A 45 -12.39 -23.80 17.62
N ALA A 46 -11.45 -22.86 17.51
CA ALA A 46 -10.47 -22.80 16.44
C ALA A 46 -9.04 -22.77 16.99
N ASP A 47 -8.11 -23.30 16.21
CA ASP A 47 -6.67 -23.22 16.48
C ASP A 47 -6.06 -21.98 15.77
N PRO A 48 -5.04 -21.35 16.37
CA PRO A 48 -4.32 -20.25 15.73
C PRO A 48 -3.53 -20.75 14.51
N ALA A 49 -3.32 -19.87 13.54
CA ALA A 49 -2.49 -20.17 12.38
C ALA A 49 -1.02 -19.79 12.63
N ALA A 50 -0.08 -20.58 12.13
CA ALA A 50 1.33 -20.26 12.13
C ALA A 50 1.99 -20.69 10.82
N PHE A 51 2.81 -19.82 10.22
CA PHE A 51 3.49 -20.10 8.97
C PHE A 51 4.68 -19.16 8.75
N VAL A 52 5.51 -19.48 7.76
CA VAL A 52 6.55 -18.57 7.25
C VAL A 52 6.20 -18.20 5.83
N VAL A 53 6.04 -16.91 5.56
CA VAL A 53 5.91 -16.38 4.20
C VAL A 53 7.23 -15.77 3.76
N GLN A 54 7.59 -15.96 2.49
CA GLN A 54 8.81 -15.47 1.90
C GLN A 54 8.51 -14.58 0.70
N ARG A 55 9.31 -13.51 0.54
CA ARG A 55 9.46 -12.80 -0.73
C ARG A 55 10.92 -12.84 -1.12
N THR A 56 11.17 -13.20 -2.38
CA THR A 56 12.45 -13.02 -3.05
C THR A 56 12.22 -12.17 -4.29
N ARG A 57 12.76 -10.96 -4.33
CA ARG A 57 12.60 -10.04 -5.46
C ARG A 57 13.96 -9.63 -6.02
N LEU A 58 14.13 -9.73 -7.33
CA LEU A 58 15.29 -9.25 -8.08
C LEU A 58 14.92 -7.99 -8.85
N ASN A 59 15.65 -6.90 -8.60
CA ASN A 59 15.45 -5.63 -9.30
C ASN A 59 16.61 -5.36 -10.24
N MET A 60 16.29 -5.02 -11.48
CA MET A 60 17.22 -4.55 -12.50
C MET A 60 16.82 -3.13 -12.89
N ASN A 61 17.73 -2.19 -12.71
CA ASN A 61 17.53 -0.79 -13.04
C ASN A 61 18.60 -0.39 -14.05
N TYR A 62 18.18 0.25 -15.13
CA TYR A 62 19.05 0.76 -16.17
C TYR A 62 18.75 2.23 -16.40
N GLU A 63 19.77 3.08 -16.35
CA GLU A 63 19.68 4.51 -16.61
C GLU A 63 20.66 4.88 -17.72
N LEU A 64 20.15 5.59 -18.74
CA LEU A 64 20.92 6.11 -19.87
C LEU A 64 20.37 7.49 -20.24
N GLU A 65 21.09 8.55 -19.85
CA GLU A 65 20.78 9.94 -20.18
C GLU A 65 19.31 10.33 -19.87
N LYS A 66 18.42 10.29 -20.87
CA LYS A 66 16.98 10.61 -20.74
C LYS A 66 16.09 9.39 -20.48
N LEU A 67 16.63 8.19 -20.51
CA LEU A 67 15.89 6.92 -20.42
C LEU A 67 16.19 6.22 -19.09
N THR A 68 15.15 5.80 -18.38
CA THR A 68 15.23 4.94 -17.20
C THR A 68 14.34 3.73 -17.40
N ILE A 69 14.85 2.52 -17.18
CA ILE A 69 14.11 1.26 -17.28
C ILE A 69 14.20 0.53 -15.96
N LYS A 70 13.09 -0.06 -15.51
CA LYS A 70 13.06 -0.96 -14.36
C LYS A 70 12.37 -2.26 -14.73
N MET A 71 13.00 -3.37 -14.39
CA MET A 71 12.39 -4.70 -14.35
C MET A 71 12.55 -5.27 -12.95
N SER A 72 11.48 -5.86 -12.41
CA SER A 72 11.45 -6.43 -11.08
C SER A 72 10.68 -7.73 -11.11
N PHE A 73 11.37 -8.83 -10.86
CA PHE A 73 10.82 -10.18 -10.79
C PHE A 73 10.72 -10.56 -9.32
N GLN A 74 9.67 -11.24 -8.93
CA GLN A 74 9.53 -11.69 -7.55
C GLN A 74 8.90 -13.08 -7.46
N ASP A 75 9.30 -13.80 -6.44
CA ASP A 75 8.61 -14.96 -5.89
C ASP A 75 7.99 -14.58 -4.55
N VAL A 76 6.73 -14.96 -4.31
CA VAL A 76 6.07 -14.82 -3.01
C VAL A 76 5.36 -16.11 -2.65
N SER A 77 5.92 -16.86 -1.71
CA SER A 77 5.51 -18.22 -1.37
C SER A 77 5.44 -18.42 0.15
N THR A 78 4.67 -19.42 0.56
CA THR A 78 4.67 -19.92 1.95
C THR A 78 5.61 -21.12 2.03
N TRP A 79 6.45 -21.19 3.07
CA TRP A 79 7.36 -22.32 3.23
C TRP A 79 6.59 -23.64 3.28
N GLY A 80 6.87 -24.53 2.34
CA GLY A 80 6.20 -25.84 2.20
C GLY A 80 4.94 -25.83 1.34
N ASP A 81 4.62 -24.73 0.63
CA ASP A 81 3.46 -24.68 -0.28
C ASP A 81 3.64 -25.48 -1.59
N THR A 82 4.88 -25.88 -1.90
CA THR A 82 5.22 -26.79 -3.01
C THR A 82 5.74 -28.13 -2.47
N ARG A 83 5.28 -29.25 -3.07
CA ARG A 83 5.74 -30.59 -2.71
C ARG A 83 7.24 -30.73 -2.99
N GLN A 84 7.99 -31.31 -2.05
CA GLN A 84 9.40 -31.61 -2.23
C GLN A 84 9.55 -32.59 -3.40
N ILE A 85 10.28 -32.19 -4.45
CA ILE A 85 10.49 -32.89 -5.75
C ILE A 85 9.38 -32.77 -6.81
N ASP A 86 8.41 -31.86 -6.66
CA ASP A 86 7.47 -31.57 -7.75
C ASP A 86 8.24 -31.03 -8.98
N PRO A 87 8.20 -31.70 -10.15
CA PRO A 87 8.81 -31.17 -11.36
C PRO A 87 8.05 -29.95 -11.92
N THR A 88 6.85 -29.67 -11.40
CA THR A 88 6.02 -28.54 -11.77
C THR A 88 5.98 -27.51 -10.66
N ASP A 89 6.19 -26.23 -11.00
CA ASP A 89 6.03 -25.12 -10.06
C ASP A 89 4.55 -24.72 -9.95
N SER A 90 3.78 -25.57 -9.29
CA SER A 90 2.31 -25.51 -9.28
C SER A 90 1.73 -24.43 -8.35
N ASN A 91 2.54 -23.78 -7.51
CA ASN A 91 2.10 -22.75 -6.56
C ASN A 91 1.86 -21.37 -7.21
N ASN A 92 2.29 -21.16 -8.47
CA ASN A 92 2.16 -19.91 -9.23
C ASN A 92 2.69 -18.66 -8.47
N SER A 93 3.72 -18.80 -7.65
CA SER A 93 4.23 -17.74 -6.78
C SER A 93 5.10 -16.70 -7.50
N PHE A 94 5.66 -17.05 -8.66
CA PHE A 94 6.51 -16.16 -9.46
C PHE A 94 5.69 -15.12 -10.24
N SER A 95 6.09 -13.85 -10.16
CA SER A 95 5.40 -12.74 -10.83
C SER A 95 6.35 -11.62 -11.28
N LEU A 96 5.97 -10.95 -12.37
CA LEU A 96 6.58 -9.69 -12.78
C LEU A 96 5.97 -8.54 -11.98
N PHE A 97 6.69 -8.05 -10.98
CA PHE A 97 6.23 -7.01 -10.05
C PHE A 97 6.27 -5.62 -10.67
N GLN A 98 7.36 -5.27 -11.36
CA GLN A 98 7.48 -4.01 -12.10
C GLN A 98 8.14 -4.25 -13.45
N SER A 99 7.66 -3.57 -14.47
CA SER A 99 8.26 -3.50 -15.80
C SER A 99 7.81 -2.21 -16.46
N TRP A 100 8.68 -1.21 -16.47
CA TRP A 100 8.36 0.10 -17.00
C TRP A 100 9.59 0.80 -17.58
N ALA A 101 9.33 1.73 -18.50
CA ALA A 101 10.31 2.67 -19.03
C ALA A 101 9.83 4.11 -18.79
N GLN A 102 10.78 5.00 -18.48
CA GLN A 102 10.58 6.43 -18.36
C GLN A 102 11.50 7.16 -19.33
N TYR A 103 10.94 8.08 -20.11
CA TYR A 103 11.68 8.89 -21.07
C TYR A 103 11.47 10.39 -20.79
N ALA A 104 12.56 11.10 -20.48
CA ALA A 104 12.60 12.54 -20.26
C ALA A 104 12.76 13.28 -21.60
N PHE A 105 11.64 13.61 -22.25
CA PHE A 105 11.65 14.27 -23.56
C PHE A 105 11.93 15.78 -23.50
N ALA A 106 11.84 16.40 -22.32
CA ALA A 106 12.24 17.79 -22.08
C ALA A 106 12.88 17.94 -20.69
N PRO A 107 13.59 19.05 -20.38
CA PRO A 107 14.28 19.22 -19.10
C PRO A 107 13.38 19.07 -17.87
N THR A 108 12.10 19.39 -18.00
CA THR A 108 11.11 19.34 -16.92
C THR A 108 9.98 18.35 -17.16
N TRP A 109 9.99 17.61 -18.28
CA TRP A 109 8.91 16.69 -18.65
C TRP A 109 9.43 15.28 -18.96
N ALA A 110 8.69 14.29 -18.48
CA ALA A 110 8.92 12.88 -18.78
C ALA A 110 7.61 12.12 -18.96
N VAL A 111 7.66 11.03 -19.70
CA VAL A 111 6.58 10.03 -19.75
C VAL A 111 7.08 8.74 -19.13
N LYS A 112 6.26 8.06 -18.33
CA LYS A 112 6.58 6.76 -17.73
C LYS A 112 5.47 5.77 -18.00
N VAL A 113 5.76 4.66 -18.67
CA VAL A 113 4.75 3.69 -19.12
C VAL A 113 5.13 2.28 -18.68
N GLY A 114 4.14 1.53 -18.22
CA GLY A 114 4.25 0.12 -17.88
C GLY A 114 3.77 -0.19 -16.47
N ARG A 115 4.01 -1.44 -16.04
CA ARG A 115 3.68 -1.94 -14.71
C ARG A 115 4.59 -1.32 -13.67
N GLN A 116 4.05 -0.51 -12.78
CA GLN A 116 4.84 0.31 -11.86
C GLN A 116 4.18 0.47 -10.50
N VAL A 117 4.99 0.75 -9.48
CA VAL A 117 4.48 1.28 -8.21
C VAL A 117 4.11 2.75 -8.40
N ILE A 118 2.92 3.13 -7.94
CA ILE A 118 2.46 4.52 -7.78
C ILE A 118 2.32 4.76 -6.28
N SER A 119 3.04 5.74 -5.76
CA SER A 119 3.12 5.99 -4.31
C SER A 119 3.35 7.47 -4.05
N TYR A 120 2.46 8.08 -3.29
CA TYR A 120 2.47 9.52 -2.97
C TYR A 120 2.31 9.77 -1.48
N ASP A 121 2.86 10.90 -1.02
CA ASP A 121 2.71 11.43 0.34
C ASP A 121 2.94 10.40 1.45
N ASN A 122 2.03 10.34 2.43
CA ASN A 122 2.05 9.35 3.50
C ASN A 122 1.54 7.96 3.08
N GLN A 123 1.14 7.80 1.81
CA GLN A 123 0.55 6.61 1.20
C GLN A 123 -0.87 6.27 1.64
N ARG A 124 -1.68 7.26 2.02
CA ARG A 124 -3.08 7.01 2.40
C ARG A 124 -3.96 6.65 1.21
N ILE A 125 -3.77 7.28 0.04
CA ILE A 125 -4.54 6.96 -1.18
C ILE A 125 -3.75 6.11 -2.15
N PHE A 126 -2.51 6.48 -2.49
CA PHE A 126 -1.61 5.72 -3.36
C PHE A 126 -0.38 5.25 -2.58
N GLY A 127 -0.22 3.94 -2.43
CA GLY A 127 0.87 3.32 -1.70
C GLY A 127 1.45 2.09 -2.39
N GLY A 128 2.71 1.78 -2.06
CA GLY A 128 3.40 0.61 -2.60
C GLY A 128 3.03 -0.71 -1.93
N LEU A 129 2.31 -0.67 -0.79
CA LEU A 129 1.87 -1.82 0.00
C LEU A 129 3.01 -2.80 0.35
N ASP A 130 4.18 -2.29 0.77
CA ASP A 130 5.37 -3.13 0.96
C ASP A 130 5.28 -4.10 2.17
N TRP A 131 4.29 -3.90 3.04
CA TRP A 131 3.95 -4.82 4.12
C TRP A 131 3.42 -6.17 3.60
N ALA A 132 2.49 -6.14 2.65
CA ALA A 132 2.02 -7.34 1.98
C ALA A 132 3.16 -7.89 1.12
N MET A 133 3.41 -9.19 1.18
CA MET A 133 4.56 -9.78 0.49
C MET A 133 4.48 -9.63 -1.04
N GLN A 134 3.31 -9.39 -1.61
CA GLN A 134 3.12 -9.15 -3.03
C GLN A 134 3.49 -7.71 -3.45
N GLY A 135 3.28 -6.72 -2.58
CA GLY A 135 3.26 -5.30 -2.96
C GLY A 135 2.06 -4.93 -3.83
N ARG A 136 1.94 -3.65 -4.20
CA ARG A 136 0.93 -3.16 -5.16
C ARG A 136 1.60 -2.55 -6.38
N PHE A 137 1.09 -2.87 -7.57
CA PHE A 137 1.49 -2.25 -8.83
C PHE A 137 0.26 -1.76 -9.60
N HIS A 138 0.51 -0.87 -10.55
CA HIS A 138 -0.45 -0.32 -11.49
C HIS A 138 0.13 -0.43 -12.89
N ASP A 139 -0.67 -0.93 -13.83
CA ASP A 139 -0.34 -0.90 -15.26
C ASP A 139 -0.83 0.45 -15.79
N ALA A 140 0.10 1.41 -15.95
CA ALA A 140 -0.26 2.81 -16.16
C ALA A 140 0.73 3.57 -17.06
N ALA A 141 0.25 4.63 -17.69
CA ALA A 141 1.03 5.69 -18.32
C ALA A 141 0.95 6.96 -17.46
N LEU A 142 2.09 7.56 -17.16
CA LEU A 142 2.21 8.79 -16.39
C LEU A 142 2.91 9.86 -17.24
N LEU A 143 2.27 11.02 -17.38
CA LEU A 143 2.93 12.25 -17.80
C LEU A 143 3.42 12.98 -16.55
N LYS A 144 4.71 13.24 -16.47
CA LYS A 144 5.38 13.78 -15.29
C LYS A 144 5.99 15.13 -15.62
N TYR A 145 5.72 16.11 -14.78
CA TYR A 145 6.35 17.42 -14.78
C TYR A 145 7.12 17.60 -13.47
N LYS A 146 8.37 18.05 -13.55
CA LYS A 146 9.17 18.43 -12.39
C LYS A 146 9.97 19.67 -12.69
N ASN A 147 9.75 20.71 -11.88
CA ASN A 147 10.53 21.94 -11.94
C ASN A 147 10.89 22.38 -10.51
N LYS A 148 12.18 22.27 -10.18
CA LYS A 148 12.71 22.55 -8.83
C LYS A 148 11.94 21.79 -7.75
N ASN A 149 11.17 22.50 -6.95
CA ASN A 149 10.40 22.03 -5.79
C ASN A 149 8.92 21.76 -6.12
N PHE A 150 8.53 21.78 -7.39
CA PHE A 150 7.16 21.52 -7.82
C PHE A 150 7.11 20.30 -8.76
N ILE A 151 6.17 19.41 -8.49
CA ILE A 151 5.93 18.18 -9.25
C ILE A 151 4.44 18.14 -9.63
N MET A 152 4.15 17.74 -10.87
CA MET A 152 2.82 17.33 -11.30
C MET A 152 2.91 15.99 -12.01
N ASP A 153 2.06 15.05 -11.65
CA ASP A 153 1.91 13.78 -12.35
C ASP A 153 0.46 13.64 -12.82
N PHE A 154 0.26 13.31 -14.09
CA PHE A 154 -1.02 12.90 -14.65
C PHE A 154 -0.93 11.42 -15.01
N GLY A 155 -1.72 10.59 -14.35
CA GLY A 155 -1.71 9.15 -14.58
C GLY A 155 -2.97 8.66 -15.25
N PHE A 156 -2.80 7.70 -16.16
CA PHE A 156 -3.86 7.06 -16.91
C PHE A 156 -3.64 5.55 -16.90
N ALA A 157 -4.69 4.79 -16.64
CA ALA A 157 -4.66 3.34 -16.73
C ALA A 157 -5.96 2.80 -17.31
N PHE A 158 -5.85 1.69 -18.02
CA PHE A 158 -6.95 0.99 -18.65
C PHE A 158 -6.64 -0.50 -18.66
N SER A 159 -7.51 -1.29 -18.01
CA SER A 159 -7.26 -2.69 -17.70
C SER A 159 -8.16 -3.59 -18.55
N GLN A 160 -7.57 -4.60 -19.20
CA GLN A 160 -8.27 -5.68 -19.89
C GLN A 160 -7.65 -7.03 -19.52
N GLN A 161 -8.45 -8.09 -19.54
CA GLN A 161 -7.99 -9.46 -19.22
C GLN A 161 -7.50 -10.25 -20.43
N SER A 162 -7.85 -9.82 -21.64
CA SER A 162 -7.45 -10.49 -22.88
C SER A 162 -7.39 -9.51 -24.04
N GLN A 163 -6.67 -9.90 -25.10
CA GLN A 163 -6.64 -9.20 -26.37
C GLN A 163 -7.93 -9.53 -27.14
N ARG A 164 -9.00 -8.79 -26.87
CA ARG A 164 -10.27 -8.95 -27.57
C ARG A 164 -10.25 -8.18 -28.90
N THR A 165 -10.95 -8.70 -29.89
CA THR A 165 -11.23 -7.98 -31.15
C THR A 165 -12.37 -6.99 -30.99
N GLU A 166 -13.28 -7.23 -30.05
CA GLU A 166 -14.49 -6.45 -29.81
C GLU A 166 -14.76 -6.30 -28.30
N GLY A 167 -15.29 -5.14 -27.92
CA GLY A 167 -15.66 -4.85 -26.54
C GLY A 167 -14.50 -4.63 -25.58
N THR A 168 -14.83 -4.18 -24.37
CA THR A 168 -13.86 -3.82 -23.32
C THR A 168 -14.30 -4.31 -21.94
N ASP A 169 -15.09 -5.37 -21.88
CA ASP A 169 -15.57 -5.88 -20.59
C ASP A 169 -14.41 -6.33 -19.71
N PHE A 170 -14.54 -6.13 -18.41
CA PHE A 170 -13.47 -6.39 -17.45
C PHE A 170 -13.99 -7.13 -16.22
N PHE A 171 -13.87 -8.45 -16.24
CA PHE A 171 -14.40 -9.37 -15.23
C PHE A 171 -13.43 -9.64 -14.06
N LEU A 172 -12.22 -9.04 -14.04
CA LEU A 172 -11.28 -9.26 -12.94
C LEU A 172 -11.70 -8.46 -11.71
N GLN A 173 -12.07 -9.16 -10.65
CA GLN A 173 -12.59 -8.59 -9.40
C GLN A 173 -11.60 -8.74 -8.23
N GLY A 174 -11.91 -8.05 -7.12
CA GLY A 174 -11.14 -8.11 -5.88
C GLY A 174 -10.01 -7.07 -5.79
N ALA A 175 -9.56 -6.80 -4.56
CA ALA A 175 -8.47 -5.86 -4.24
C ALA A 175 -8.60 -4.44 -4.85
N PHE A 176 -9.83 -4.01 -5.17
CA PHE A 176 -10.15 -2.77 -5.88
C PHE A 176 -9.52 -2.67 -7.27
N THR A 177 -9.44 -3.81 -7.96
CA THR A 177 -9.04 -3.86 -9.37
C THR A 177 -10.00 -3.02 -10.20
N TYR A 178 -9.44 -2.06 -10.93
CA TYR A 178 -10.18 -1.07 -11.71
C TYR A 178 -10.14 -1.42 -13.19
N LYS A 179 -11.20 -1.05 -13.92
CA LYS A 179 -11.24 -1.08 -15.39
C LYS A 179 -10.52 0.13 -15.98
N SER A 180 -10.69 1.30 -15.37
CA SER A 180 -9.98 2.51 -15.80
C SER A 180 -9.62 3.39 -14.60
N MET A 181 -8.56 4.18 -14.75
CA MET A 181 -8.13 5.14 -13.72
C MET A 181 -7.54 6.37 -14.40
N GLN A 182 -7.89 7.55 -13.92
CA GLN A 182 -7.26 8.81 -14.29
C GLN A 182 -6.97 9.60 -13.02
N TYR A 183 -5.79 10.20 -12.90
CA TYR A 183 -5.51 11.06 -11.75
C TYR A 183 -4.58 12.22 -12.10
N ALA A 184 -4.67 13.27 -11.29
CA ALA A 184 -3.73 14.37 -11.24
C ALA A 184 -3.20 14.50 -9.81
N TYR A 185 -1.87 14.48 -9.67
CA TYR A 185 -1.19 14.70 -8.41
C TYR A 185 -0.28 15.91 -8.54
N LEU A 186 -0.41 16.87 -7.63
CA LEU A 186 0.39 18.09 -7.59
C LEU A 186 1.09 18.16 -6.25
N LYS A 187 2.38 18.49 -6.23
CA LYS A 187 3.16 18.63 -4.99
C LYS A 187 4.04 19.85 -5.06
N LYS A 188 4.03 20.65 -4.00
CA LYS A 188 4.96 21.76 -3.78
C LYS A 188 5.72 21.55 -2.48
N GLU A 189 7.04 21.59 -2.56
CA GLU A 189 7.93 21.62 -1.41
C GLU A 189 8.32 23.07 -1.12
N TYR A 190 8.10 23.51 0.11
CA TYR A 190 8.52 24.81 0.64
C TYR A 190 9.76 24.62 1.51
N GLU A 191 10.40 25.71 1.91
CA GLU A 191 11.56 25.65 2.82
C GLU A 191 11.21 24.89 4.12
N LYS A 192 10.01 25.14 4.66
CA LYS A 192 9.51 24.54 5.90
C LYS A 192 8.16 23.85 5.70
N GLY A 193 8.07 22.98 4.70
CA GLY A 193 6.90 22.11 4.58
C GLY A 193 6.65 21.57 3.19
N VAL A 194 5.59 20.79 3.08
CA VAL A 194 5.11 20.18 1.85
C VAL A 194 3.61 20.31 1.82
N PHE A 195 3.08 20.63 0.64
CA PHE A 195 1.66 20.54 0.34
C PHE A 195 1.49 19.75 -0.95
N SER A 196 0.51 18.85 -0.98
CA SER A 196 0.11 18.14 -2.18
C SER A 196 -1.39 18.14 -2.33
N PHE A 197 -1.84 18.00 -3.57
CA PHE A 197 -3.23 17.82 -3.96
C PHE A 197 -3.35 16.62 -4.88
N LEU A 198 -4.42 15.86 -4.71
CA LEU A 198 -4.77 14.71 -5.53
C LEU A 198 -6.21 14.86 -6.02
N PHE A 199 -6.42 14.53 -7.30
CA PHE A 199 -7.71 14.16 -7.84
C PHE A 199 -7.57 12.82 -8.54
N LEU A 200 -8.37 11.84 -8.16
CA LEU A 200 -8.37 10.47 -8.66
C LEU A 200 -9.79 10.12 -9.11
N ASN A 201 -9.94 9.67 -10.35
CA ASN A 201 -11.15 9.09 -10.90
C ASN A 201 -10.90 7.61 -11.20
N THR A 202 -11.70 6.72 -10.61
CA THR A 202 -11.54 5.27 -10.74
C THR A 202 -12.83 4.65 -11.26
N GLY A 203 -12.75 3.99 -12.41
CA GLY A 203 -13.87 3.28 -13.03
C GLY A 203 -13.86 1.79 -12.73
N PHE A 204 -14.97 1.27 -12.22
CA PHE A 204 -15.18 -0.15 -11.94
C PHE A 204 -16.22 -0.74 -12.89
N GLN A 205 -15.96 -1.96 -13.38
CA GLN A 205 -16.93 -2.69 -14.19
C GLN A 205 -18.16 -3.02 -13.34
N ASP A 206 -19.33 -2.65 -13.85
CA ASP A 206 -20.61 -3.07 -13.27
C ASP A 206 -21.11 -4.35 -13.93
N PHE A 207 -22.01 -5.04 -13.21
CA PHE A 207 -22.63 -6.28 -13.67
C PHE A 207 -24.13 -6.26 -13.39
N SER A 208 -24.92 -6.80 -14.32
CA SER A 208 -26.37 -6.88 -14.16
C SER A 208 -26.82 -8.08 -13.31
N ASP A 209 -25.91 -9.02 -13.03
CA ASP A 209 -26.18 -10.25 -12.29
C ASP A 209 -25.31 -10.37 -11.03
N ALA A 210 -25.80 -11.09 -10.03
CA ALA A 210 -25.11 -11.26 -8.75
C ALA A 210 -23.80 -12.07 -8.84
N ASN A 211 -23.62 -12.86 -9.89
CA ASN A 211 -22.42 -13.68 -10.09
C ASN A 211 -21.34 -12.94 -10.90
N ASN A 212 -21.58 -11.66 -11.26
CA ASN A 212 -20.67 -10.85 -12.06
C ASN A 212 -20.28 -11.49 -13.40
N THR A 213 -21.24 -12.11 -14.09
CA THR A 213 -21.02 -12.81 -15.35
C THR A 213 -21.44 -12.01 -16.58
N ILE A 214 -22.27 -10.98 -16.41
CA ILE A 214 -22.79 -10.14 -17.48
C ILE A 214 -22.40 -8.68 -17.19
N ALA A 215 -21.42 -8.18 -17.94
CA ALA A 215 -20.95 -6.80 -17.84
C ALA A 215 -22.06 -5.80 -18.23
N ASP A 216 -22.27 -4.78 -17.40
CA ASP A 216 -23.31 -3.77 -17.61
C ASP A 216 -22.84 -2.36 -17.20
N GLY A 217 -22.08 -1.72 -18.09
CA GLY A 217 -21.62 -0.35 -17.86
C GLY A 217 -20.40 -0.22 -16.93
N VAL A 218 -20.15 1.01 -16.48
CA VAL A 218 -19.01 1.37 -15.62
C VAL A 218 -19.44 2.46 -14.66
N ASN A 219 -19.32 2.22 -13.36
CA ASN A 219 -19.47 3.26 -12.35
C ASN A 219 -18.12 3.92 -12.05
N TYR A 220 -18.16 5.18 -11.64
CA TYR A 220 -16.97 5.94 -11.33
C TYR A 220 -17.00 6.46 -9.89
N ARG A 221 -15.92 6.17 -9.17
CA ARG A 221 -15.61 6.70 -7.85
C ARG A 221 -14.52 7.74 -7.96
N GLN A 222 -14.78 8.95 -7.48
CA GLN A 222 -13.76 10.00 -7.41
C GLN A 222 -13.23 10.13 -5.99
N THR A 223 -11.94 10.39 -5.83
CA THR A 223 -11.28 10.78 -4.58
C THR A 223 -10.50 12.06 -4.84
N THR A 224 -10.73 13.11 -4.06
CA THR A 224 -9.97 14.35 -4.15
C THR A 224 -9.58 14.87 -2.77
N GLY A 225 -8.46 15.56 -2.67
CA GLY A 225 -8.03 16.11 -1.39
C GLY A 225 -6.59 16.53 -1.37
N ALA A 226 -6.12 16.84 -0.18
CA ALA A 226 -4.79 17.37 0.05
C ALA A 226 -4.09 16.65 1.20
N PHE A 227 -2.76 16.64 1.12
CA PHE A 227 -1.88 16.27 2.22
C PHE A 227 -0.93 17.42 2.50
N PHE A 228 -0.58 17.58 3.78
CA PHE A 228 0.36 18.60 4.20
C PHE A 228 1.31 18.06 5.26
N LYS A 229 2.48 18.70 5.32
CA LYS A 229 3.47 18.48 6.37
C LYS A 229 4.21 19.78 6.65
N PHE A 230 4.28 20.20 7.90
CA PHE A 230 5.02 21.40 8.28
C PHE A 230 5.49 21.33 9.74
N PRO A 231 6.60 21.96 10.10
CA PRO A 231 7.02 22.10 11.49
C PRO A 231 6.43 23.37 12.14
N ILE A 232 6.12 23.29 13.44
CA ILE A 232 5.89 24.44 14.34
C ILE A 232 6.67 24.17 15.63
N ASP A 233 7.58 25.08 16.00
CA ASP A 233 8.32 25.07 17.29
C ASP A 233 8.89 23.69 17.71
N GLY A 234 9.51 22.98 16.76
CA GLY A 234 10.14 21.67 17.01
C GLY A 234 9.18 20.46 16.93
N VAL A 235 7.88 20.69 16.78
CA VAL A 235 6.87 19.66 16.49
C VAL A 235 6.64 19.61 14.99
N LYS A 236 6.69 18.42 14.39
CA LYS A 236 6.35 18.18 12.99
C LYS A 236 4.89 17.75 12.91
N PHE A 237 4.08 18.50 12.19
CA PHE A 237 2.71 18.13 11.86
C PHE A 237 2.66 17.50 10.48
N GLU A 238 1.89 16.42 10.35
CA GLU A 238 1.45 15.90 9.07
C GLU A 238 -0.04 15.58 9.11
N GLY A 239 -0.74 15.80 8.01
CA GLY A 239 -2.18 15.60 7.96
C GLY A 239 -2.71 15.52 6.55
N ASN A 240 -3.96 15.11 6.43
CA ASN A 240 -4.65 15.06 5.16
C ASN A 240 -6.15 15.27 5.30
N ALA A 241 -6.76 15.71 4.22
CA ALA A 241 -8.20 15.82 4.07
C ALA A 241 -8.57 15.34 2.67
N TYR A 242 -9.37 14.27 2.60
CA TYR A 242 -9.86 13.68 1.37
C TYR A 242 -11.38 13.57 1.37
N TYR A 243 -11.97 13.70 0.19
CA TYR A 243 -13.39 13.52 -0.07
C TYR A 243 -13.58 12.53 -1.22
N GLN A 244 -14.56 11.65 -1.08
CA GLN A 244 -14.96 10.64 -2.06
C GLN A 244 -16.40 10.87 -2.50
N PHE A 245 -16.61 10.89 -3.82
CA PHE A 245 -17.92 11.09 -4.43
C PHE A 245 -18.09 10.24 -5.70
N GLY A 246 -19.24 10.40 -6.36
CA GLY A 246 -19.62 9.59 -7.51
C GLY A 246 -20.42 8.37 -7.04
N LYS A 247 -19.96 7.18 -7.41
CA LYS A 247 -20.67 5.92 -7.17
C LYS A 247 -19.90 4.98 -6.24
N ALA A 248 -20.63 4.37 -5.32
CA ALA A 248 -20.14 3.26 -4.49
C ALA A 248 -20.36 1.90 -5.18
N SER A 249 -21.40 1.81 -6.02
CA SER A 249 -21.79 0.70 -6.91
C SER A 249 -22.60 1.27 -8.09
N ALA A 250 -23.02 0.43 -9.05
CA ALA A 250 -23.91 0.81 -10.15
C ALA A 250 -25.08 1.72 -9.71
N THR A 251 -25.72 1.39 -8.59
CA THR A 251 -26.97 2.00 -8.15
C THR A 251 -26.82 2.92 -6.94
N THR A 252 -25.69 2.91 -6.24
CA THR A 252 -25.53 3.62 -4.97
C THR A 252 -24.56 4.80 -5.11
N ASP A 253 -25.02 5.99 -4.77
CA ASP A 253 -24.18 7.19 -4.72
C ASP A 253 -23.22 7.17 -3.52
N LEU A 254 -22.09 7.87 -3.64
CA LEU A 254 -21.03 7.96 -2.63
C LEU A 254 -20.84 9.41 -2.14
N SER A 255 -20.61 9.56 -0.84
CA SER A 255 -20.17 10.80 -0.19
C SER A 255 -19.39 10.50 1.09
N GLY A 256 -18.13 10.09 0.94
CA GLY A 256 -17.25 9.79 2.07
C GLY A 256 -16.19 10.85 2.28
N TYR A 257 -15.64 10.99 3.47
CA TYR A 257 -14.49 11.85 3.75
C TYR A 257 -13.50 11.18 4.71
N ASN A 258 -12.24 11.63 4.63
CA ASN A 258 -11.18 11.27 5.54
C ASN A 258 -10.44 12.52 6.01
N LEU A 259 -10.24 12.65 7.31
CA LEU A 259 -9.47 13.73 7.93
C LEU A 259 -8.45 13.08 8.87
N ALA A 260 -7.18 13.48 8.77
CA ALA A 260 -6.16 13.01 9.71
C ALA A 260 -5.18 14.12 10.07
N LEU A 261 -4.70 14.10 11.31
CA LEU A 261 -3.63 14.98 11.80
C LEU A 261 -2.77 14.22 12.81
N GLU A 262 -1.45 14.31 12.65
CA GLU A 262 -0.46 13.77 13.58
C GLU A 262 0.55 14.87 13.93
N GLY A 263 0.78 15.08 15.22
CA GLY A 263 1.90 15.84 15.74
C GLY A 263 3.03 14.91 16.19
N ILE A 264 4.26 15.18 15.73
CA ILE A 264 5.45 14.38 16.02
C ILE A 264 6.49 15.26 16.72
N TYR A 265 6.87 14.88 17.93
CA TYR A 265 7.88 15.58 18.72
C TYR A 265 9.08 14.66 19.01
N LYS A 266 10.30 15.16 18.82
CA LYS A 266 11.53 14.39 19.06
C LYS A 266 12.55 15.25 19.82
N PRO A 267 12.44 15.35 21.16
CA PRO A 267 13.32 16.18 21.98
C PRO A 267 14.76 15.63 22.07
N SER A 268 14.95 14.32 21.92
CA SER A 268 16.25 13.66 22.00
C SER A 268 16.22 12.34 21.21
N ALA A 269 16.70 11.24 21.78
CA ALA A 269 16.72 9.92 21.13
C ALA A 269 15.31 9.34 20.90
N THR A 270 14.35 9.69 21.75
CA THR A 270 12.96 9.20 21.69
C THR A 270 12.09 10.11 20.84
N LEU A 271 11.29 9.51 19.95
CA LEU A 271 10.25 10.18 19.18
C LEU A 271 8.90 9.87 19.81
N PHE A 272 8.07 10.90 19.98
CA PHE A 272 6.68 10.80 20.40
C PHE A 272 5.77 11.26 19.25
N GLY A 273 4.62 10.63 19.11
CA GLY A 273 3.58 11.07 18.19
C GLY A 273 2.20 10.94 18.84
N LEU A 274 1.33 11.89 18.55
CA LEU A 274 -0.09 11.86 18.89
C LEU A 274 -0.85 12.21 17.62
N GLY A 275 -1.86 11.41 17.28
CA GLY A 275 -2.63 11.63 16.08
C GLY A 275 -4.08 11.19 16.22
N PHE A 276 -4.86 11.69 15.27
CA PHE A 276 -6.26 11.36 15.09
C PHE A 276 -6.54 11.16 13.61
N GLU A 277 -7.33 10.15 13.29
CA GLU A 277 -7.89 9.93 11.97
C GLU A 277 -9.40 9.67 12.06
N MET A 278 -10.15 10.34 11.20
CA MET A 278 -11.57 10.14 10.97
C MET A 278 -11.77 9.65 9.54
N LEU A 279 -12.48 8.54 9.38
CA LEU A 279 -13.00 8.00 8.14
C LEU A 279 -14.51 7.93 8.29
N SER A 280 -15.24 8.64 7.42
CA SER A 280 -16.70 8.66 7.48
C SER A 280 -17.28 7.27 7.22
N GLY A 281 -18.47 7.03 7.78
CA GLY A 281 -19.17 5.77 7.70
C GLY A 281 -20.61 5.88 7.22
N THR A 282 -21.19 4.75 6.86
CA THR A 282 -22.64 4.61 6.65
C THR A 282 -23.24 3.93 7.87
N ASP A 283 -24.37 4.43 8.37
CA ASP A 283 -25.07 3.82 9.50
C ASP A 283 -25.44 2.37 9.18
N GLN A 284 -25.37 1.48 10.18
CA GLN A 284 -25.64 0.06 9.93
C GLN A 284 -27.10 -0.24 9.56
N THR A 285 -28.03 0.64 9.95
CA THR A 285 -29.43 0.60 9.52
C THR A 285 -29.59 0.93 8.02
N GLY A 286 -28.53 1.43 7.39
CA GLY A 286 -28.50 1.84 5.99
C GLY A 286 -28.80 3.33 5.81
N ALA A 287 -28.40 3.85 4.65
CA ALA A 287 -28.72 5.20 4.21
C ALA A 287 -28.99 5.20 2.70
N SER A 288 -29.70 6.22 2.21
CA SER A 288 -29.96 6.40 0.77
C SER A 288 -28.67 6.61 -0.04
N LYS A 289 -27.60 7.03 0.62
CA LYS A 289 -26.26 7.27 0.08
C LYS A 289 -25.23 6.52 0.91
N ASN A 290 -24.20 5.99 0.26
CA ASN A 290 -23.06 5.44 0.96
C ASN A 290 -22.15 6.59 1.42
N ASN A 291 -21.92 6.68 2.73
CA ASN A 291 -21.07 7.68 3.36
C ASN A 291 -19.73 7.09 3.83
N SER A 292 -19.42 5.85 3.48
CA SER A 292 -18.23 5.14 3.91
C SER A 292 -17.02 5.51 3.04
N PHE A 293 -16.06 6.22 3.62
CA PHE A 293 -14.79 6.49 2.94
C PHE A 293 -13.94 5.22 2.86
N PHE A 294 -13.25 5.00 1.74
CA PHE A 294 -12.31 3.88 1.59
C PHE A 294 -10.98 4.28 0.92
N PRO A 295 -9.82 4.07 1.56
CA PRO A 295 -8.49 4.35 0.98
C PRO A 295 -8.10 3.30 -0.08
N LEU A 296 -8.58 3.49 -1.31
CA LEU A 296 -8.55 2.53 -2.42
C LEU A 296 -7.20 1.82 -2.64
N TYR A 297 -6.11 2.56 -2.73
CA TYR A 297 -4.78 2.04 -3.10
C TYR A 297 -3.71 2.32 -2.04
N GLY A 298 -4.14 2.57 -0.79
CA GLY A 298 -3.26 2.95 0.31
C GLY A 298 -2.43 1.79 0.86
N THR A 299 -1.36 2.14 1.59
CA THR A 299 -0.58 1.18 2.41
C THR A 299 -1.23 1.06 3.79
N ASN A 300 -2.42 0.44 3.84
CA ASN A 300 -3.34 0.58 4.98
C ASN A 300 -2.84 0.00 6.32
N HIS A 301 -2.03 -1.05 6.30
CA HIS A 301 -1.36 -1.61 7.50
C HIS A 301 -0.57 -0.58 8.32
N LYS A 302 -0.16 0.54 7.73
CA LYS A 302 0.59 1.60 8.43
C LYS A 302 -0.26 2.40 9.43
N PHE A 303 -1.58 2.43 9.27
CA PHE A 303 -2.43 3.47 9.86
C PHE A 303 -3.22 2.99 11.07
N ASN A 304 -4.18 2.09 10.88
CA ASN A 304 -5.28 1.82 11.81
C ASN A 304 -5.10 0.49 12.57
N GLY A 305 -4.03 0.39 13.37
CA GLY A 305 -3.62 -0.83 14.07
C GLY A 305 -2.90 -1.83 13.17
N PHE A 306 -2.00 -2.62 13.75
CA PHE A 306 -1.26 -3.68 13.06
C PHE A 306 -1.98 -5.04 13.09
N MET A 307 -3.03 -5.21 13.90
CA MET A 307 -3.94 -6.35 13.81
C MET A 307 -4.76 -6.34 12.51
N ASP A 308 -4.71 -5.27 11.71
CA ASP A 308 -5.35 -5.14 10.40
C ASP A 308 -6.88 -5.30 10.42
N TYR A 309 -7.53 -4.82 11.48
CA TYR A 309 -8.99 -4.87 11.62
C TYR A 309 -9.69 -3.88 10.69
N PHE A 310 -9.00 -2.83 10.22
CA PHE A 310 -9.62 -1.78 9.44
C PHE A 310 -8.84 -1.48 8.16
N TYR A 311 -9.56 -1.42 7.04
CA TYR A 311 -9.11 -0.96 5.71
C TYR A 311 -7.99 -1.76 5.03
N VAL A 312 -7.51 -2.88 5.58
CA VAL A 312 -6.53 -3.77 4.90
C VAL A 312 -7.27 -4.80 4.05
N GLY A 313 -7.99 -4.32 3.04
CA GLY A 313 -8.85 -5.15 2.18
C GLY A 313 -10.20 -5.51 2.80
N ASN A 314 -10.52 -4.96 3.98
CA ASN A 314 -11.79 -5.12 4.69
C ASN A 314 -12.42 -3.74 4.99
N HIS A 315 -13.55 -3.72 5.69
CA HIS A 315 -14.21 -2.50 6.18
C HIS A 315 -14.72 -1.54 5.08
N VAL A 316 -14.98 -2.07 3.89
CA VAL A 316 -15.60 -1.36 2.76
C VAL A 316 -17.09 -1.17 3.04
N ASN A 317 -17.66 -0.02 2.69
CA ASN A 317 -19.10 0.26 2.82
C ASN A 317 -19.62 0.01 4.25
N ASN A 318 -18.80 0.31 5.26
CA ASN A 318 -19.05 0.03 6.67
C ASN A 318 -19.24 1.34 7.48
N VAL A 319 -19.27 1.25 8.79
CA VAL A 319 -19.58 2.33 9.75
C VAL A 319 -18.47 3.37 9.90
N GLY A 320 -17.47 3.36 9.01
CA GLY A 320 -16.33 4.27 9.12
C GLY A 320 -15.47 3.95 10.34
N LEU A 321 -14.58 4.87 10.70
CA LEU A 321 -13.69 4.70 11.85
C LEU A 321 -13.21 6.07 12.35
N ASN A 322 -13.26 6.26 13.66
CA ASN A 322 -12.48 7.26 14.37
C ASN A 322 -11.35 6.52 15.11
N ASP A 323 -10.11 6.94 14.88
CA ASP A 323 -8.89 6.36 15.44
C ASP A 323 -8.08 7.45 16.13
N MET A 324 -8.03 7.39 17.46
CA MET A 324 -7.12 8.21 18.26
C MET A 324 -5.92 7.35 18.65
N TYR A 325 -4.71 7.83 18.39
CA TYR A 325 -3.53 7.03 18.64
C TYR A 325 -2.34 7.82 19.16
N ALA A 326 -1.51 7.14 19.94
CA ALA A 326 -0.24 7.67 20.41
C ALA A 326 0.88 6.67 20.12
N LYS A 327 2.08 7.17 19.83
CA LYS A 327 3.26 6.33 19.60
C LYS A 327 4.50 6.87 20.27
N ALA A 328 5.36 5.96 20.71
CA ALA A 328 6.71 6.26 21.15
C ALA A 328 7.69 5.34 20.40
N VAL A 329 8.78 5.92 19.88
CA VAL A 329 9.90 5.17 19.31
C VAL A 329 11.13 5.41 20.15
N PHE A 330 11.47 4.41 20.96
CA PHE A 330 12.63 4.42 21.83
C PHE A 330 13.86 3.93 21.07
N LYS A 331 15.01 4.54 21.36
CA LYS A 331 16.32 3.97 21.01
C LYS A 331 16.62 2.86 22.02
N ALA A 332 16.62 1.61 21.59
CA ALA A 332 16.90 0.44 22.44
C ALA A 332 18.39 0.06 22.45
N GLY A 333 19.20 0.72 21.61
CA GLY A 333 20.63 0.50 21.45
C GLY A 333 21.17 1.31 20.27
N GLU A 334 22.45 1.15 19.91
CA GLU A 334 23.03 1.90 18.78
C GLU A 334 22.39 1.59 17.43
N LYS A 335 21.98 0.33 17.25
CA LYS A 335 21.41 -0.21 16.00
C LYS A 335 19.99 -0.73 16.18
N SER A 336 19.34 -0.43 17.32
CA SER A 336 18.02 -0.94 17.65
C SER A 336 17.03 0.11 18.13
N THR A 337 15.75 -0.17 17.84
CA THR A 337 14.62 0.66 18.20
C THR A 337 13.47 -0.19 18.71
N LEU A 338 12.69 0.36 19.63
CA LEU A 338 11.40 -0.19 20.05
C LEU A 338 10.30 0.83 19.76
N LEU A 339 9.37 0.47 18.89
CA LEU A 339 8.11 1.18 18.71
C LEU A 339 7.09 0.60 19.69
N ALA A 340 6.39 1.47 20.41
CA ALA A 340 5.15 1.18 21.10
C ALA A 340 4.07 2.12 20.57
N LYS A 341 2.91 1.59 20.18
CA LYS A 341 1.77 2.36 19.70
C LYS A 341 0.50 1.86 20.38
N ILE A 342 -0.38 2.78 20.72
CA ILE A 342 -1.70 2.48 21.24
C ILE A 342 -2.75 3.17 20.39
N HIS A 343 -3.86 2.48 20.16
CA HIS A 343 -5.00 2.93 19.39
C HIS A 343 -6.27 2.84 20.21
N TYR A 344 -7.13 3.84 20.10
CA TYR A 344 -8.51 3.82 20.55
C TYR A 344 -9.41 3.93 19.32
N PHE A 345 -10.20 2.89 19.07
CA PHE A 345 -11.07 2.79 17.91
C PHE A 345 -12.52 2.99 18.28
N SER A 346 -13.24 3.80 17.50
CA SER A 346 -14.70 3.90 17.56
C SER A 346 -15.31 3.98 16.16
N ALA A 347 -16.54 3.52 16.01
CA ALA A 347 -17.33 3.71 14.80
C ALA A 347 -17.55 5.21 14.55
N ASN A 348 -17.54 5.62 13.28
CA ASN A 348 -17.88 7.00 12.93
C ASN A 348 -19.41 7.16 12.84
N ALA A 349 -20.06 6.23 12.15
CA ALA A 349 -21.50 6.13 11.97
C ALA A 349 -22.19 5.38 13.12
N ASP A 350 -23.52 5.37 13.12
CA ASP A 350 -24.33 4.71 14.13
C ASP A 350 -24.37 3.18 13.91
N LEU A 351 -24.31 2.45 15.02
CA LEU A 351 -24.43 0.99 15.06
C LEU A 351 -25.89 0.57 15.25
N LEU A 352 -26.21 -0.68 14.90
CA LEU A 352 -27.53 -1.24 15.15
C LEU A 352 -27.88 -1.21 16.64
N ASN A 353 -29.16 -1.01 16.93
CA ASN A 353 -29.72 -1.02 18.29
C ASN A 353 -29.06 0.00 19.25
N ASP A 354 -28.61 1.13 18.72
CA ASP A 354 -27.93 2.20 19.48
C ASP A 354 -26.74 1.67 20.30
N ALA A 355 -26.04 0.64 19.78
CA ALA A 355 -24.87 0.08 20.42
C ALA A 355 -23.75 1.12 20.56
N ASP A 356 -22.93 0.99 21.61
CA ASP A 356 -21.81 1.89 21.89
C ASP A 356 -20.85 1.94 20.69
N LYS A 357 -20.42 3.14 20.28
CA LYS A 357 -19.50 3.31 19.16
C LYS A 357 -18.09 2.84 19.45
N TYR A 358 -17.67 2.68 20.71
CA TYR A 358 -16.37 2.15 21.05
C TYR A 358 -16.19 0.75 20.48
N LEU A 359 -15.16 0.56 19.65
CA LEU A 359 -14.88 -0.72 18.98
C LEU A 359 -13.81 -1.50 19.73
N GLY A 360 -12.82 -0.82 20.30
CA GLY A 360 -11.76 -1.47 21.05
C GLY A 360 -10.50 -0.64 21.17
N THR A 361 -9.53 -1.18 21.88
CA THR A 361 -8.19 -0.60 22.03
C THR A 361 -7.16 -1.59 21.52
N GLU A 362 -6.14 -1.13 20.82
CA GLU A 362 -5.05 -1.98 20.35
C GLU A 362 -3.69 -1.48 20.84
N VAL A 363 -2.83 -2.42 21.20
CA VAL A 363 -1.43 -2.14 21.58
C VAL A 363 -0.51 -2.86 20.61
N ASP A 364 0.39 -2.11 20.00
CA ASP A 364 1.37 -2.58 19.03
C ASP A 364 2.80 -2.34 19.52
N LEU A 365 3.62 -3.38 19.43
CA LEU A 365 5.03 -3.36 19.75
C LEU A 365 5.85 -3.84 18.55
N VAL A 366 6.87 -3.08 18.16
CA VAL A 366 7.82 -3.50 17.12
C VAL A 366 9.25 -3.22 17.55
N TYR A 367 10.02 -4.29 17.77
CA TYR A 367 11.46 -4.21 17.90
C TYR A 367 12.13 -4.30 16.53
N GLY A 368 13.10 -3.42 16.29
CA GLY A 368 13.91 -3.42 15.08
C GLY A 368 15.39 -3.45 15.42
N GLN A 369 16.15 -4.32 14.75
CA GLN A 369 17.59 -4.45 14.88
C GLN A 369 18.25 -4.40 13.51
N LYS A 370 19.13 -3.42 13.28
CA LYS A 370 20.04 -3.44 12.13
C LYS A 370 21.24 -4.31 12.49
N ILE A 371 21.43 -5.42 11.78
CA ILE A 371 22.58 -6.31 11.99
C ILE A 371 23.80 -5.70 11.27
N ASN A 372 23.62 -5.35 10.00
CA ASN A 372 24.59 -4.60 9.21
C ASN A 372 23.87 -3.72 8.16
N LYS A 373 24.59 -3.25 7.12
CA LYS A 373 24.02 -2.38 6.07
C LYS A 373 22.98 -3.08 5.17
N ILE A 374 23.00 -4.40 5.09
CA ILE A 374 22.15 -5.20 4.18
C ILE A 374 21.19 -6.13 4.91
N ILE A 375 21.44 -6.46 6.19
CA ILE A 375 20.60 -7.35 7.01
C ILE A 375 19.95 -6.60 8.17
N SER A 376 18.63 -6.77 8.31
CA SER A 376 17.86 -6.30 9.46
C SER A 376 16.86 -7.34 9.96
N LEU A 377 16.63 -7.36 11.26
CA LEU A 377 15.63 -8.18 11.95
C LEU A 377 14.54 -7.28 12.54
N ASN A 378 13.29 -7.67 12.37
CA ASN A 378 12.13 -7.06 13.02
C ASN A 378 11.34 -8.12 13.77
N VAL A 379 10.86 -7.78 14.96
CA VAL A 379 9.97 -8.61 15.77
C VAL A 379 8.78 -7.75 16.16
N GLY A 380 7.57 -8.22 15.89
CA GLY A 380 6.34 -7.51 16.21
C GLY A 380 5.37 -8.33 17.04
N TYR A 381 4.62 -7.64 17.87
CA TYR A 381 3.50 -8.17 18.64
C TYR A 381 2.39 -7.13 18.70
N SER A 382 1.16 -7.56 18.46
CA SER A 382 -0.03 -6.73 18.50
C SER A 382 -1.11 -7.44 19.31
N HIS A 383 -1.88 -6.66 20.06
CA HIS A 383 -2.99 -7.17 20.87
C HIS A 383 -4.20 -6.26 20.76
N MET A 384 -5.34 -6.84 20.36
CA MET A 384 -6.64 -6.16 20.26
C MET A 384 -7.50 -6.51 21.46
N PHE A 385 -7.88 -5.49 22.21
CA PHE A 385 -8.92 -5.54 23.24
C PHE A 385 -10.24 -5.11 22.60
N ALA A 386 -10.92 -6.07 21.98
CA ALA A 386 -12.19 -5.82 21.30
C ALA A 386 -13.33 -5.58 22.30
N SER A 387 -14.22 -4.65 21.99
CA SER A 387 -15.51 -4.48 22.67
C SER A 387 -16.57 -5.42 22.08
N ASP A 388 -17.73 -5.49 22.72
CA ASP A 388 -18.89 -6.19 22.17
C ASP A 388 -19.38 -5.58 20.85
N SER A 389 -19.30 -4.26 20.70
CA SER A 389 -19.66 -3.55 19.47
C SER A 389 -18.77 -3.91 18.28
N MET A 390 -17.52 -4.36 18.51
CA MET A 390 -16.69 -4.91 17.43
C MET A 390 -17.35 -6.10 16.75
N SER A 391 -18.08 -6.95 17.50
CA SER A 391 -18.78 -8.11 16.96
C SER A 391 -19.78 -7.72 15.87
N LEU A 392 -20.49 -6.59 16.07
CA LEU A 392 -21.51 -6.08 15.14
C LEU A 392 -20.95 -5.72 13.76
N ILE A 393 -19.67 -5.34 13.69
CA ILE A 393 -18.99 -4.99 12.42
C ILE A 393 -18.07 -6.10 11.90
N LYS A 394 -17.96 -7.21 12.64
CA LYS A 394 -17.12 -8.37 12.34
C LYS A 394 -17.91 -9.65 12.07
N GLY A 395 -19.18 -9.50 11.69
CA GLY A 395 -20.04 -10.60 11.29
C GLY A 395 -20.53 -11.45 12.46
N GLY A 396 -20.68 -10.85 13.65
CA GLY A 396 -21.21 -11.54 14.83
C GLY A 396 -20.22 -12.47 15.53
N ARG A 397 -18.92 -12.36 15.23
CA ARG A 397 -17.89 -13.16 15.89
C ARG A 397 -17.73 -12.78 17.37
N PRO A 398 -17.39 -13.72 18.26
CA PRO A 398 -17.25 -13.46 19.69
C PRO A 398 -16.16 -12.40 19.97
N SER A 399 -16.48 -11.41 20.80
CA SER A 399 -15.59 -10.30 21.21
C SER A 399 -14.64 -10.70 22.34
N ASN A 400 -15.02 -11.68 23.16
CA ASN A 400 -14.34 -12.06 24.40
C ASN A 400 -13.14 -12.99 24.22
N ASN A 401 -12.92 -13.52 23.01
CA ASN A 401 -11.73 -14.32 22.71
C ASN A 401 -10.48 -13.43 22.66
N THR A 402 -9.32 -14.04 22.94
CA THR A 402 -8.04 -13.34 22.81
C THR A 402 -7.81 -12.99 21.34
N ASN A 403 -7.33 -11.78 21.06
CA ASN A 403 -6.98 -11.37 19.71
C ASN A 403 -5.55 -10.81 19.71
N ASN A 404 -4.59 -11.61 19.23
CA ASN A 404 -3.20 -11.21 19.15
C ASN A 404 -2.52 -11.74 17.89
N TRP A 405 -1.42 -11.08 17.54
CA TRP A 405 -0.61 -11.44 16.40
C TRP A 405 0.85 -11.17 16.70
N ALA A 406 1.71 -12.14 16.38
CA ALA A 406 3.14 -12.03 16.58
C ALA A 406 3.86 -12.39 15.28
N TRP A 407 4.98 -11.73 15.00
CA TRP A 407 5.75 -12.01 13.79
C TRP A 407 7.24 -11.72 13.98
N VAL A 408 8.05 -12.45 13.24
CA VAL A 408 9.50 -12.24 13.16
C VAL A 408 9.89 -12.18 11.70
N GLN A 409 10.53 -11.09 11.29
CA GLN A 409 10.93 -10.86 9.92
C GLN A 409 12.42 -10.59 9.79
N LEU A 410 13.10 -11.42 9.00
CA LEU A 410 14.45 -11.16 8.53
C LEU A 410 14.37 -10.53 7.14
N LYS A 411 15.11 -9.43 6.91
CA LYS A 411 15.27 -8.79 5.60
C LYS A 411 16.74 -8.75 5.23
N ILE A 412 17.04 -9.16 4.00
CA ILE A 412 18.36 -9.17 3.40
C ILE A 412 18.24 -8.45 2.05
N MET A 413 18.85 -7.27 1.93
CA MET A 413 18.73 -6.39 0.76
C MET A 413 20.10 -6.02 0.16
N PRO A 414 20.78 -6.95 -0.52
CA PRO A 414 22.09 -6.70 -1.10
C PRO A 414 21.99 -5.92 -2.42
N THR A 415 23.02 -5.13 -2.72
CA THR A 415 23.33 -4.74 -4.11
C THR A 415 24.24 -5.81 -4.69
N LEU A 416 23.76 -6.54 -5.69
CA LEU A 416 24.47 -7.66 -6.31
C LEU A 416 25.45 -7.17 -7.37
N PHE A 417 25.09 -6.11 -8.09
CA PHE A 417 25.92 -5.50 -9.13
C PHE A 417 25.61 -4.01 -9.25
N ASN A 418 26.64 -3.20 -9.51
CA ASN A 418 26.48 -1.81 -9.89
C ASN A 418 27.63 -1.39 -10.82
N SER A 419 27.31 -0.97 -12.04
CA SER A 419 28.33 -0.53 -13.02
C SER A 419 28.95 0.83 -12.70
N SER A 420 28.33 1.62 -11.81
CA SER A 420 28.83 2.95 -11.43
C SER A 420 29.87 2.92 -10.31
N LYS A 421 30.34 1.74 -9.89
CA LYS A 421 31.23 1.54 -8.75
C LYS A 421 32.56 0.92 -9.16
#